data_AF-A0A221MGL1-F1
#
_entry.id   AF-A0A221MGL1-F1
#
_cell.length_a   1.000
_cell.length_b   1.000
_cell.length_c   1.000
_cell.angle_alpha   90.00
_cell.angle_beta   90.00
_cell.angle_gamma   90.00
#
_symmetry.space_group_name_H-M   'P 1'
#
loop_
_entity.id
_entity.type
_entity.pdbx_description
1 polymer ?
#
loop_
_entity_poly.entity_id
_entity_poly.type
_entity_poly.pdbx_seq_one_letter_code
_entity_poly.pdbx_strand_id
1 'polypeptide(L)'
;MMKVLLRNQLKMFINTIKTQSNKNYIGYAISTILLGVVIYFMSKGIWSISQSIPKPILEGIISYGFIAVIGFILLVGLPQVFKHLYAATDLQMLFTMPIPTRNIFWVKYIQSFIGTPLGLFLVFVIPLVVYGIAVSANILFYPVLILVTLSFVIIGLSMAYLLNLVLIQLIPGNRANEFMTIMSALSGLIVYLLFVFPNITSDQSMTERLMSGLPLMPEWVPMSWGSSAIMESATGSSQFLLPLVLVLLLAGVSVVIATSLVEKGFRTGWIRLSEGTGKKSKKRSKKSKIKTSIHHPAIAIGIKEWFAIKRDMREWLVFMPLIFFIIFPVFGFLSSGADLSDLQGHNEISWPITQGVLLFVYAIFNGSMAASSVAREGSSIWILRTLPVSGRDIAVGKLWISWLLPFILLTVIECIVGVFLGFTLVQFAIGIVLKAIITVGISSVGLWLGTVGAKYNSKNPQARLKIGTAIILMFSSYIYLALTAIPYIFLIVPIDAVGVTAEMGNTSGFLGFLANVVFTLLSWKVSFPILTGVIGVIVMLILSIGIATIFVRLSANRFDRGVVIDMGHGSNSKPLKPGRSLY
;
A
#
# COMPACT_ATOMS: atom_id res chain seq x y z
N MET A 1 -5.34 37.62 13.87
CA MET A 1 -5.56 36.95 12.56
C MET A 1 -5.85 35.45 12.69
N MET A 2 -5.04 34.65 13.39
CA MET A 2 -5.24 33.19 13.51
C MET A 2 -6.63 32.77 14.02
N LYS A 3 -7.16 33.46 15.04
CA LYS A 3 -8.52 33.24 15.57
C LYS A 3 -9.62 33.42 14.51
N VAL A 4 -9.45 34.36 13.58
CA VAL A 4 -10.41 34.62 12.49
C VAL A 4 -10.38 33.50 11.46
N LEU A 5 -9.18 33.03 11.10
CA LEU A 5 -9.00 31.91 10.17
C LEU A 5 -9.59 30.61 10.74
N LEU A 6 -9.32 30.31 12.02
CA LEU A 6 -9.90 29.14 12.68
C LEU A 6 -11.43 29.22 12.76
N ARG A 7 -11.99 30.41 13.05
CA ARG A 7 -13.45 30.61 13.07
C ARG A 7 -14.06 30.38 11.68
N ASN A 8 -13.40 30.83 10.61
CA ASN A 8 -13.86 30.59 9.25
C ASN A 8 -13.76 29.11 8.85
N GLN A 9 -12.67 28.42 9.20
CA GLN A 9 -12.53 26.98 9.00
C GLN A 9 -13.63 26.20 9.74
N LEU A 10 -13.92 26.57 10.99
CA LEU A 10 -14.99 25.96 11.78
C LEU A 10 -16.38 26.21 11.14
N LYS A 11 -16.65 27.41 10.64
CA LYS A 11 -17.88 27.70 9.88
C LYS A 11 -17.97 26.86 8.60
N MET A 12 -16.88 26.73 7.84
CA MET A 12 -16.83 25.90 6.64
C MET A 12 -17.06 24.43 6.97
N PHE A 13 -16.46 23.92 8.06
CA PHE A 13 -16.67 22.55 8.52
C PHE A 13 -18.12 22.28 8.90
N ILE A 14 -18.73 23.18 9.68
CA ILE A 14 -20.15 23.08 10.07
C ILE A 14 -21.07 23.14 8.84
N ASN A 15 -20.81 24.06 7.91
CA ASN A 15 -21.60 24.17 6.67
C ASN A 15 -21.40 22.95 5.77
N THR A 16 -20.19 22.39 5.73
CA THR A 16 -19.90 21.16 5.00
C THR A 16 -20.72 20.03 5.60
N ILE A 17 -20.72 19.84 6.93
CA ILE A 17 -21.55 18.83 7.59
C ILE A 17 -23.01 19.01 7.21
N LYS A 18 -23.57 20.23 7.33
CA LYS A 18 -24.98 20.54 7.04
C LYS A 18 -25.41 20.32 5.59
N THR A 19 -24.48 20.33 4.64
CA THR A 19 -24.76 20.22 3.19
C THR A 19 -24.54 18.80 2.63
N GLN A 20 -24.13 17.85 3.47
CA GLN A 20 -23.91 16.46 3.06
C GLN A 20 -25.23 15.77 2.67
N SER A 21 -25.14 14.81 1.76
CA SER A 21 -26.28 13.96 1.40
C SER A 21 -26.64 12.99 2.53
N ASN A 22 -27.91 12.58 2.63
CA ASN A 22 -28.36 11.58 3.63
C ASN A 22 -27.52 10.28 3.61
N LYS A 23 -27.02 9.88 2.43
CA LYS A 23 -26.13 8.72 2.29
C LYS A 23 -24.81 8.89 3.06
N ASN A 24 -24.25 10.10 3.09
CA ASN A 24 -23.00 10.38 3.78
C ASN A 24 -23.21 10.46 5.30
N TYR A 25 -24.36 10.97 5.76
CA TYR A 25 -24.73 10.91 7.17
C TYR A 25 -24.85 9.48 7.69
N ILE A 26 -25.51 8.60 6.92
CA ILE A 26 -25.57 7.17 7.22
C ILE A 26 -24.15 6.57 7.26
N GLY A 27 -23.30 6.94 6.29
CA GLY A 27 -21.90 6.52 6.26
C GLY A 27 -21.12 6.93 7.52
N TYR A 28 -21.26 8.16 7.99
CA TYR A 28 -20.63 8.62 9.23
C TYR A 28 -21.18 7.90 10.46
N ALA A 29 -22.51 7.70 10.54
CA ALA A 29 -23.12 6.96 11.64
C ALA A 29 -22.58 5.50 11.71
N ILE A 30 -22.54 4.81 10.56
CA ILE A 30 -21.98 3.46 10.47
C ILE A 30 -20.50 3.47 10.89
N SER A 31 -19.70 4.43 10.40
CA SER A 31 -18.27 4.51 10.75
C SER A 31 -18.06 4.74 12.24
N THR A 32 -18.87 5.60 12.89
CA THR A 32 -18.78 5.87 14.33
C THR A 32 -19.21 4.65 15.14
N ILE A 33 -20.28 3.96 14.74
CA ILE A 33 -20.73 2.72 15.37
C ILE A 33 -19.63 1.67 15.27
N LEU A 34 -19.07 1.47 14.07
CA LEU A 34 -18.03 0.48 13.82
C LEU A 34 -16.77 0.76 14.65
N LEU A 35 -16.36 2.04 14.72
CA LEU A 35 -15.26 2.46 15.59
C LEU A 35 -15.57 2.23 17.08
N GLY A 36 -16.79 2.52 17.53
CA GLY A 36 -17.24 2.23 18.89
C GLY A 36 -17.23 0.73 19.22
N VAL A 37 -17.66 -0.12 18.29
CA VAL A 37 -17.62 -1.58 18.40
C VAL A 37 -16.17 -2.07 18.52
N VAL A 38 -15.26 -1.58 17.67
CA VAL A 38 -13.83 -1.92 17.74
C VAL A 38 -13.24 -1.53 19.10
N ILE A 39 -13.50 -0.31 19.58
CA ILE A 39 -13.03 0.14 20.91
C ILE A 39 -13.61 -0.73 22.02
N TYR A 40 -14.91 -1.07 21.96
CA TYR A 40 -15.54 -1.93 22.97
C TYR A 40 -14.87 -3.31 23.04
N PHE A 41 -14.63 -3.96 21.89
CA PHE A 41 -13.96 -5.25 21.86
C PHE A 41 -12.50 -5.18 22.34
N MET A 42 -11.76 -4.12 21.95
CA MET A 42 -10.40 -3.89 22.44
C MET A 42 -10.38 -3.72 23.96
N SER A 43 -11.25 -2.87 24.50
CA SER A 43 -11.37 -2.62 25.94
C SER A 43 -11.76 -3.88 26.71
N LYS A 44 -12.69 -4.69 26.19
CA LYS A 44 -13.10 -5.96 26.81
C LYS A 44 -11.95 -6.98 26.79
N GLY A 45 -11.21 -7.07 25.69
CA GLY A 45 -10.03 -7.92 25.58
C GLY A 45 -8.96 -7.52 26.60
N ILE A 46 -8.67 -6.23 26.71
CA ILE A 46 -7.72 -5.70 27.70
C ILE A 46 -8.17 -5.98 29.12
N TRP A 47 -9.45 -5.74 29.45
CA TRP A 47 -9.99 -6.05 30.77
C TRP A 47 -9.77 -7.52 31.16
N SER A 48 -10.07 -8.44 30.23
CA SER A 48 -9.97 -9.88 30.47
C SER A 48 -8.55 -10.38 30.74
N ILE A 49 -7.53 -9.73 30.18
CA ILE A 49 -6.13 -10.19 30.25
C ILE A 49 -5.31 -9.31 31.22
N SER A 50 -5.85 -8.17 31.65
CA SER A 50 -5.16 -7.15 32.47
C SER A 50 -4.48 -7.70 33.73
N GLN A 51 -5.05 -8.71 34.39
CA GLN A 51 -4.50 -9.28 35.62
C GLN A 51 -3.46 -10.40 35.39
N SER A 52 -3.33 -10.87 34.14
CA SER A 52 -2.49 -12.02 33.80
C SER A 52 -1.22 -11.65 33.03
N ILE A 53 -1.01 -10.38 32.69
CA ILE A 53 0.14 -9.93 31.89
C ILE A 53 1.28 -9.47 32.81
N PRO A 54 2.48 -10.07 32.71
CA PRO A 54 3.68 -9.57 33.35
C PRO A 54 4.01 -8.13 32.90
N LYS A 55 4.44 -7.27 33.84
CA LYS A 55 4.77 -5.86 33.57
C LYS A 55 5.72 -5.65 32.36
N PRO A 56 6.81 -6.43 32.16
CA PRO A 56 7.72 -6.22 31.03
C PRO A 56 7.07 -6.47 29.66
N ILE A 57 6.14 -7.44 29.60
CA ILE A 57 5.41 -7.76 28.36
C ILE A 57 4.46 -6.62 28.01
N LEU A 58 3.77 -6.07 29.01
CA LEU A 58 2.86 -4.95 28.79
C LEU A 58 3.61 -3.68 28.35
N GLU A 59 4.77 -3.41 28.93
CA GLU A 59 5.63 -2.30 28.53
C GLU A 59 6.04 -2.43 27.05
N GLY A 60 6.42 -3.63 26.63
CA GLY A 60 6.67 -3.96 25.22
C GLY A 60 5.44 -3.70 24.34
N ILE A 61 4.26 -4.21 24.72
CA ILE A 61 3.01 -4.01 23.96
C ILE A 61 2.69 -2.51 23.79
N ILE A 62 2.84 -1.71 24.84
CA ILE A 62 2.59 -0.25 24.79
C ILE A 62 3.63 0.43 23.88
N SER A 63 4.90 0.05 23.96
CA SER A 63 5.97 0.53 23.09
C SER A 63 5.69 0.27 21.60
N TYR A 64 5.34 -0.97 21.24
CA TYR A 64 4.90 -1.30 19.87
C TYR A 64 3.60 -0.57 19.50
N GLY A 65 2.73 -0.33 20.47
CA GLY A 65 1.54 0.52 20.32
C GLY A 65 1.90 1.93 19.86
N PHE A 66 2.93 2.57 20.43
CA PHE A 66 3.40 3.88 19.98
C PHE A 66 4.05 3.86 18.60
N ILE A 67 4.77 2.79 18.25
CA ILE A 67 5.24 2.57 16.86
C ILE A 67 4.04 2.50 15.91
N ALA A 68 3.00 1.76 16.27
CA ALA A 68 1.78 1.65 15.48
C ALA A 68 1.06 2.99 15.33
N VAL A 69 1.00 3.80 16.41
CA VAL A 69 0.44 5.17 16.40
C VAL A 69 1.19 6.05 15.41
N ILE A 70 2.52 6.16 15.54
CA ILE A 70 3.33 6.98 14.62
C ILE A 70 3.25 6.42 13.20
N GLY A 71 3.33 5.11 13.06
CA GLY A 71 3.28 4.44 11.77
C GLY A 71 1.96 4.71 11.04
N PHE A 72 0.82 4.59 11.72
CA PHE A 72 -0.48 4.87 11.13
C PHE A 72 -0.64 6.36 10.76
N ILE A 73 -0.15 7.26 11.63
CA ILE A 73 -0.15 8.70 11.34
C ILE A 73 0.73 9.00 10.12
N LEU A 74 1.88 8.35 9.94
CA LEU A 74 2.69 8.52 8.74
C LEU A 74 1.99 7.95 7.50
N LEU A 75 1.42 6.75 7.62
CA LEU A 75 0.75 6.04 6.52
C LEU A 75 -0.36 6.88 5.90
N VAL A 76 -1.27 7.38 6.75
CA VAL A 76 -2.45 8.14 6.34
C VAL A 76 -2.17 9.64 6.27
N GLY A 77 -1.34 10.15 7.19
CA GLY A 77 -1.07 11.57 7.35
C GLY A 77 -0.16 12.12 6.26
N LEU A 78 0.78 11.35 5.69
CA LEU A 78 1.65 11.86 4.63
C LEU A 78 0.86 12.37 3.39
N PRO A 79 -0.02 11.58 2.77
CA PRO A 79 -0.88 12.06 1.68
C PRO A 79 -1.87 13.16 2.11
N GLN A 80 -2.39 13.08 3.34
CA GLN A 80 -3.34 14.06 3.86
C GLN A 80 -2.70 15.44 4.04
N VAL A 81 -1.51 15.49 4.65
CA VAL A 81 -0.73 16.71 4.87
C VAL A 81 -0.31 17.31 3.55
N PHE A 82 0.12 16.49 2.57
CA PHE A 82 0.38 16.95 1.20
C PHE A 82 -0.84 17.69 0.63
N LYS A 83 -2.02 17.07 0.71
CA LYS A 83 -3.25 17.65 0.18
C LYS A 83 -3.59 18.98 0.85
N HIS A 84 -3.42 19.07 2.17
CA HIS A 84 -3.70 20.30 2.92
C HIS A 84 -2.70 21.42 2.66
N LEU A 85 -1.41 21.09 2.48
CA LEU A 85 -0.35 22.08 2.28
C LEU A 85 -0.20 22.53 0.82
N TYR A 86 -0.44 21.64 -0.14
CA TYR A 86 0.01 21.89 -1.51
C TYR A 86 -1.09 21.79 -2.56
N ALA A 87 -2.14 20.99 -2.31
CA ALA A 87 -3.23 20.78 -3.28
C ALA A 87 -4.55 21.45 -2.88
N ALA A 88 -4.57 22.21 -1.79
CA ALA A 88 -5.78 22.87 -1.32
C ALA A 88 -6.10 24.09 -2.19
N THR A 89 -7.36 24.20 -2.64
CA THR A 89 -7.80 25.27 -3.56
C THR A 89 -7.80 26.65 -2.90
N ASP A 90 -7.81 26.72 -1.56
CA ASP A 90 -7.82 27.97 -0.78
C ASP A 90 -6.43 28.62 -0.67
N LEU A 91 -5.35 27.90 -0.99
CA LEU A 91 -3.97 28.39 -0.84
C LEU A 91 -3.67 29.62 -1.70
N GLN A 92 -4.16 29.63 -2.95
CA GLN A 92 -3.93 30.75 -3.86
C GLN A 92 -4.51 32.05 -3.29
N MET A 93 -5.73 31.98 -2.74
CA MET A 93 -6.38 33.11 -2.08
C MET A 93 -5.63 33.51 -0.80
N LEU A 94 -5.27 32.53 0.05
CA LEU A 94 -4.58 32.79 1.31
C LEU A 94 -3.21 33.45 1.12
N PHE A 95 -2.46 33.11 0.07
CA PHE A 95 -1.16 33.72 -0.24
C PHE A 95 -1.26 35.11 -0.88
N THR A 96 -2.41 35.50 -1.44
CA THR A 96 -2.64 36.87 -1.92
C THR A 96 -3.01 37.85 -0.80
N MET A 97 -3.47 37.34 0.34
CA MET A 97 -3.82 38.15 1.51
C MET A 97 -2.57 38.50 2.34
N PRO A 98 -2.55 39.64 3.06
CA PRO A 98 -1.46 40.03 3.94
C PRO A 98 -1.46 39.23 5.26
N ILE A 99 -1.39 37.89 5.15
CA ILE A 99 -1.40 36.96 6.28
C ILE A 99 0.00 36.32 6.36
N PRO A 100 0.66 36.33 7.53
CA PRO A 100 1.97 35.70 7.66
C PRO A 100 1.86 34.18 7.48
N THR A 101 2.85 33.60 6.82
CA THR A 101 2.90 32.17 6.49
C THR A 101 2.81 31.27 7.71
N ARG A 102 3.40 31.68 8.85
CA ARG A 102 3.23 31.03 10.16
C ARG A 102 1.78 30.75 10.52
N ASN A 103 0.90 31.75 10.38
CA ASN A 103 -0.50 31.60 10.76
C ASN A 103 -1.24 30.63 9.83
N ILE A 104 -0.88 30.59 8.55
CA ILE A 104 -1.45 29.64 7.58
C ILE A 104 -1.00 28.22 7.94
N PHE A 105 0.29 28.03 8.26
CA PHE A 105 0.83 26.75 8.70
C PHE A 105 0.09 26.22 9.92
N TRP A 106 -0.05 27.01 11.00
CA TRP A 106 -0.73 26.56 12.22
C TRP A 106 -2.19 26.21 12.01
N VAL A 107 -2.92 26.95 11.17
CA VAL A 107 -4.30 26.62 10.81
C VAL A 107 -4.38 25.26 10.10
N LYS A 108 -3.49 25.01 9.14
CA LYS A 108 -3.44 23.70 8.44
C LYS A 108 -2.96 22.58 9.36
N TYR A 109 -2.01 22.85 10.26
CA TYR A 109 -1.50 21.87 11.24
C TYR A 109 -2.62 21.42 12.19
N ILE A 110 -3.35 22.38 12.78
CA ILE A 110 -4.51 22.10 13.64
C ILE A 110 -5.60 21.35 12.86
N GLN A 111 -5.86 21.76 11.62
CA GLN A 111 -6.82 21.07 10.76
C GLN A 111 -6.42 19.60 10.49
N SER A 112 -5.13 19.33 10.28
CA SER A 112 -4.63 17.97 10.10
C SER A 112 -4.68 17.17 11.40
N PHE A 113 -4.43 17.80 12.56
CA PHE A 113 -4.51 17.16 13.88
C PHE A 113 -5.93 16.69 14.23
N ILE A 114 -6.95 17.53 14.00
CA ILE A 114 -8.36 17.22 14.34
C ILE A 114 -8.92 16.02 13.56
N GLY A 115 -8.30 15.65 12.43
CA GLY A 115 -8.71 14.49 11.62
C GLY A 115 -8.24 13.16 12.20
N THR A 116 -7.53 12.38 11.38
CA THR A 116 -7.02 11.05 11.73
C THR A 116 -6.20 10.98 13.03
N PRO A 117 -5.28 11.93 13.32
CA PRO A 117 -4.45 11.87 14.53
C PRO A 117 -5.27 11.93 15.83
N LEU A 118 -6.28 12.80 15.92
CA LEU A 118 -7.15 12.90 17.10
C LEU A 118 -8.01 11.63 17.27
N GLY A 119 -8.55 11.08 16.18
CA GLY A 119 -9.27 9.80 16.24
C GLY A 119 -8.40 8.67 16.79
N LEU A 120 -7.15 8.62 16.37
CA LEU A 120 -6.20 7.60 16.81
C LEU A 120 -5.75 7.79 18.26
N PHE A 121 -5.61 9.04 18.71
CA PHE A 121 -5.43 9.37 20.13
C PHE A 121 -6.56 8.76 20.99
N LEU A 122 -7.82 8.93 20.59
CA LEU A 122 -8.96 8.38 21.33
C LEU A 122 -8.96 6.84 21.34
N VAL A 123 -8.69 6.22 20.20
CA VAL A 123 -8.62 4.75 20.07
C VAL A 123 -7.54 4.16 20.97
N PHE A 124 -6.43 4.87 21.19
CA PHE A 124 -5.34 4.41 22.05
C PHE A 124 -5.59 4.67 23.54
N VAL A 125 -6.08 5.87 23.89
CA VAL A 125 -6.32 6.25 25.29
C VAL A 125 -7.45 5.45 25.94
N ILE A 126 -8.58 5.25 25.24
CA ILE A 126 -9.77 4.64 25.86
C ILE A 126 -9.49 3.23 26.42
N PRO A 127 -8.87 2.29 25.66
CA PRO A 127 -8.60 0.96 26.20
C PRO A 127 -7.54 0.95 27.30
N LEU A 128 -6.57 1.87 27.28
CA LEU A 128 -5.56 2.02 28.34
C LEU A 128 -6.14 2.60 29.63
N VAL A 129 -7.14 3.48 29.55
CA VAL A 129 -7.91 3.92 30.72
C VAL A 129 -8.63 2.74 31.37
N VAL A 130 -9.24 1.86 30.56
CA VAL A 130 -9.89 0.64 31.05
C VAL A 130 -8.88 -0.30 31.74
N TYR A 131 -7.68 -0.43 31.18
CA TYR A 131 -6.57 -1.15 31.83
C TYR A 131 -6.23 -0.55 33.21
N GLY A 132 -6.07 0.77 33.29
CA GLY A 132 -5.78 1.46 34.56
C GLY A 132 -6.84 1.23 35.62
N ILE A 133 -8.11 1.18 35.23
CA ILE A 133 -9.23 0.86 36.14
C ILE A 133 -9.16 -0.61 36.58
N ALA A 134 -8.91 -1.54 35.66
CA ALA A 134 -8.88 -2.98 35.95
C ALA A 134 -7.76 -3.38 36.94
N VAL A 135 -6.61 -2.69 36.86
CA VAL A 135 -5.44 -2.94 37.73
C VAL A 135 -5.44 -2.04 38.97
N SER A 136 -6.45 -1.19 39.15
CA SER A 136 -6.52 -0.20 40.24
C SER A 136 -5.27 0.69 40.29
N ALA A 137 -4.87 1.22 39.14
CA ALA A 137 -3.68 2.05 38.99
C ALA A 137 -3.80 3.37 39.77
N ASN A 138 -2.64 3.94 40.14
CA ASN A 138 -2.56 5.24 40.80
C ASN A 138 -3.23 6.35 39.97
N ILE A 139 -3.78 7.37 40.62
CA ILE A 139 -4.44 8.51 39.94
C ILE A 139 -3.51 9.27 38.98
N LEU A 140 -2.19 9.22 39.20
CA LEU A 140 -1.18 9.81 38.32
C LEU A 140 -1.12 9.14 36.94
N PHE A 141 -1.59 7.90 36.81
CA PHE A 141 -1.62 7.16 35.55
C PHE A 141 -2.42 7.87 34.46
N TYR A 142 -3.62 8.38 34.78
CA TYR A 142 -4.53 8.98 33.81
C TYR A 142 -3.98 10.27 33.14
N PRO A 143 -3.48 11.28 33.88
CA PRO A 143 -2.88 12.46 33.25
C PRO A 143 -1.59 12.13 32.49
N VAL A 144 -0.74 11.21 32.99
CA VAL A 144 0.48 10.79 32.31
C VAL A 144 0.15 10.09 30.98
N LEU A 145 -0.81 9.16 30.99
CA LEU A 145 -1.30 8.48 29.78
C LEU A 145 -1.75 9.47 28.70
N ILE A 146 -2.53 10.49 29.08
CA ILE A 146 -3.02 11.52 28.16
C ILE A 146 -1.85 12.30 27.56
N LEU A 147 -0.92 12.78 28.39
CA LEU A 147 0.22 13.58 27.95
C LEU A 147 1.18 12.80 27.04
N VAL A 148 1.52 11.57 27.41
CA VAL A 148 2.42 10.70 26.63
C VAL A 148 1.78 10.37 25.28
N THR A 149 0.53 9.92 25.27
CA THR A 149 -0.15 9.55 24.02
C THR A 149 -0.30 10.76 23.10
N LEU A 150 -0.67 11.92 23.64
CA LEU A 150 -0.77 13.17 22.88
C LEU A 150 0.58 13.56 22.27
N SER A 151 1.67 13.37 23.02
CA SER A 151 3.04 13.65 22.56
C SER A 151 3.41 12.82 21.35
N PHE A 152 3.16 11.50 21.34
CA PHE A 152 3.44 10.65 20.18
C PHE A 152 2.60 10.98 18.96
N VAL A 153 1.33 11.35 19.17
CA VAL A 153 0.45 11.79 18.07
C VAL A 153 1.00 13.08 17.43
N ILE A 154 1.48 14.02 18.25
CA ILE A 154 2.12 15.26 17.81
C ILE A 154 3.45 14.99 17.09
N ILE A 155 4.28 14.06 17.61
CA ILE A 155 5.54 13.65 16.98
C ILE A 155 5.27 13.06 15.60
N GLY A 156 4.34 12.11 15.49
CA GLY A 156 3.97 11.48 14.22
C GLY A 156 3.46 12.49 13.20
N LEU A 157 2.63 13.45 13.64
CA LEU A 157 2.14 14.51 12.76
C LEU A 157 3.27 15.44 12.31
N SER A 158 4.13 15.88 13.23
CA SER A 158 5.29 16.74 12.92
C SER A 158 6.23 16.06 11.93
N MET A 159 6.48 14.76 12.11
CA MET A 159 7.26 13.93 11.21
C MET A 159 6.62 13.88 9.81
N ALA A 160 5.30 13.72 9.71
CA ALA A 160 4.60 13.74 8.42
C ALA A 160 4.73 15.09 7.69
N TYR A 161 4.72 16.21 8.42
CA TYR A 161 4.94 17.54 7.87
C TYR A 161 6.38 17.75 7.38
N LEU A 162 7.37 17.31 8.16
CA LEU A 162 8.79 17.40 7.79
C LEU A 162 9.13 16.55 6.58
N LEU A 163 8.67 15.30 6.56
CA LEU A 163 8.86 14.40 5.42
C LEU A 163 8.21 14.95 4.14
N ASN A 164 7.00 15.52 4.23
CA ASN A 164 6.38 16.19 3.09
C ASN A 164 7.23 17.34 2.54
N LEU A 165 7.86 18.12 3.42
CA LEU A 165 8.77 19.19 3.01
C LEU A 165 10.02 18.66 2.32
N VAL A 166 10.64 17.60 2.85
CA VAL A 166 11.82 16.98 2.22
C VAL A 166 11.44 16.47 0.83
N LEU A 167 10.30 15.80 0.72
CA LEU A 167 9.84 15.18 -0.52
C LEU A 167 9.52 16.21 -1.59
N ILE A 168 8.95 17.36 -1.24
CA ILE A 168 8.69 18.41 -2.23
C ILE A 168 9.97 19.10 -2.72
N GLN A 169 11.04 19.07 -1.93
CA GLN A 169 12.32 19.64 -2.34
C GLN A 169 13.09 18.73 -3.29
N LEU A 170 12.99 17.40 -3.11
CA LEU A 170 13.67 16.42 -3.94
C LEU A 170 13.02 16.23 -5.31
N ILE A 171 11.72 16.51 -5.45
CA ILE A 171 10.95 16.07 -6.62
C ILE A 171 10.37 17.27 -7.41
N PRO A 172 10.54 17.33 -8.75
CA PRO A 172 10.10 18.48 -9.55
C PRO A 172 8.57 18.68 -9.56
N GLY A 173 8.12 19.90 -9.27
CA GLY A 173 6.71 20.27 -9.02
C GLY A 173 5.71 20.11 -10.18
N ASN A 174 6.13 19.66 -11.36
CA ASN A 174 5.24 19.52 -12.54
C ASN A 174 4.24 18.34 -12.42
N ARG A 175 4.30 17.53 -11.36
CA ARG A 175 3.51 16.30 -11.19
C ARG A 175 2.85 16.19 -9.81
N ALA A 176 2.37 17.31 -9.27
CA ALA A 176 1.73 17.44 -7.95
C ALA A 176 0.77 16.28 -7.59
N ASN A 177 -0.12 15.91 -8.51
CA ASN A 177 -1.12 14.86 -8.30
C ASN A 177 -0.57 13.43 -8.42
N GLU A 178 0.60 13.24 -9.01
CA GLU A 178 1.30 11.95 -9.03
C GLU A 178 1.99 11.67 -7.68
N PHE A 179 2.25 12.72 -6.88
CA PHE A 179 2.95 12.59 -5.61
C PHE A 179 2.11 11.99 -4.48
N MET A 180 0.78 12.10 -4.49
CA MET A 180 -0.03 11.50 -3.41
C MET A 180 0.19 9.99 -3.30
N THR A 181 0.26 9.30 -4.43
CA THR A 181 0.54 7.86 -4.46
C THR A 181 1.98 7.55 -4.06
N ILE A 182 2.94 8.42 -4.41
CA ILE A 182 4.35 8.28 -3.98
C ILE A 182 4.45 8.45 -2.46
N MET A 183 3.73 9.42 -1.90
CA MET A 183 3.67 9.65 -0.46
C MET A 183 3.10 8.44 0.27
N SER A 184 2.05 7.81 -0.26
CA SER A 184 1.47 6.57 0.30
C SER A 184 2.42 5.38 0.21
N ALA A 185 3.15 5.23 -0.89
CA ALA A 185 4.13 4.14 -1.03
C ALA A 185 5.31 4.34 -0.08
N LEU A 186 5.86 5.55 -0.03
CA LEU A 186 6.97 5.87 0.86
C LEU A 186 6.54 5.78 2.33
N SER A 187 5.31 6.22 2.65
CA SER A 187 4.79 6.07 4.00
C SER A 187 4.74 4.59 4.41
N GLY A 188 4.23 3.71 3.54
CA GLY A 188 4.25 2.27 3.75
C GLY A 188 5.67 1.72 4.00
N LEU A 189 6.66 2.17 3.22
CA LEU A 189 8.07 1.78 3.42
C LEU A 189 8.59 2.20 4.80
N ILE A 190 8.35 3.47 5.18
CA ILE A 190 8.80 4.01 6.47
C ILE A 190 8.13 3.26 7.62
N VAL A 191 6.83 2.98 7.53
CA VAL A 191 6.12 2.20 8.55
C VAL A 191 6.73 0.82 8.70
N TYR A 192 6.99 0.12 7.60
CA TYR A 192 7.64 -1.19 7.67
C TYR A 192 9.00 -1.11 8.36
N LEU A 193 9.84 -0.15 7.98
CA LEU A 193 11.15 0.05 8.62
C LEU A 193 11.02 0.35 10.12
N LEU A 194 10.00 1.12 10.53
CA LEU A 194 9.73 1.37 11.95
C LEU A 194 9.37 0.09 12.72
N PHE A 195 8.69 -0.86 12.11
CA PHE A 195 8.36 -2.15 12.75
C PHE A 195 9.52 -3.14 12.74
N VAL A 196 10.46 -3.04 11.79
CA VAL A 196 11.64 -3.89 11.71
C VAL A 196 12.80 -3.37 12.57
N PHE A 197 12.91 -2.05 12.72
CA PHE A 197 13.96 -1.39 13.49
C PHE A 197 14.22 -2.01 14.88
N PRO A 198 13.21 -2.37 15.70
CA PRO A 198 13.39 -3.06 16.98
C PRO A 198 14.10 -4.41 16.87
N ASN A 199 13.83 -5.16 15.80
CA ASN A 199 14.40 -6.50 15.59
C ASN A 199 15.90 -6.43 15.27
N ILE A 200 16.34 -5.34 14.62
CA ILE A 200 17.74 -5.11 14.23
C ILE A 200 18.56 -4.57 15.40
N THR A 201 17.93 -3.78 16.27
CA THR A 201 18.62 -3.04 17.34
C THR A 201 18.60 -3.72 18.69
N SER A 202 17.83 -4.79 18.86
CA SER A 202 17.78 -5.56 20.10
C SER A 202 18.82 -6.68 20.10
N ASP A 203 19.77 -6.63 21.02
CA ASP A 203 20.81 -7.66 21.25
C ASP A 203 20.27 -8.94 21.94
N GLN A 204 18.94 -9.12 21.99
CA GLN A 204 18.31 -10.24 22.69
C GLN A 204 18.53 -11.56 21.96
N SER A 205 18.86 -12.60 22.72
CA SER A 205 18.99 -13.97 22.22
C SER A 205 17.64 -14.50 21.69
N MET A 206 17.69 -15.40 20.68
CA MET A 206 16.50 -16.00 20.06
C MET A 206 15.57 -16.68 21.10
N THR A 207 16.14 -17.21 22.18
CA THR A 207 15.44 -17.84 23.30
C THR A 207 14.67 -16.85 24.16
N GLU A 208 15.26 -15.69 24.48
CA GLU A 208 14.56 -14.62 25.23
C GLU A 208 13.40 -14.03 24.41
N ARG A 209 13.57 -13.88 23.09
CA ARG A 209 12.51 -13.43 22.17
C ARG A 209 11.33 -14.40 22.12
N LEU A 210 11.59 -15.71 22.17
CA LEU A 210 10.56 -16.75 22.22
C LEU A 210 9.82 -16.79 23.56
N MET A 211 10.49 -16.45 24.67
CA MET A 211 9.88 -16.43 26.00
C MET A 211 9.07 -15.16 26.29
N SER A 212 9.50 -13.99 25.79
CA SER A 212 8.77 -12.73 25.96
C SER A 212 7.65 -12.51 24.92
N GLY A 213 7.69 -13.25 23.80
CA GLY A 213 6.74 -13.14 22.69
C GLY A 213 6.89 -11.86 21.84
N LEU A 214 7.60 -10.84 22.33
CA LEU A 214 7.94 -9.60 21.63
C LEU A 214 9.36 -9.15 22.04
N PRO A 215 10.20 -8.69 21.08
CA PRO A 215 11.51 -8.12 21.42
C PRO A 215 11.33 -6.87 22.27
N LEU A 216 12.03 -6.78 23.41
CA LEU A 216 12.02 -5.55 24.20
C LEU A 216 12.75 -4.45 23.42
N MET A 217 12.15 -3.26 23.39
CA MET A 217 12.79 -2.10 22.77
C MET A 217 14.04 -1.71 23.55
N PRO A 218 15.11 -1.28 22.88
CA PRO A 218 16.22 -0.64 23.58
C PRO A 218 15.74 0.55 24.41
N GLU A 219 16.32 0.74 25.60
CA GLU A 219 15.93 1.78 26.55
C GLU A 219 16.13 3.21 26.03
N TRP A 220 16.92 3.40 24.97
CA TRP A 220 17.17 4.71 24.36
C TRP A 220 16.12 5.12 23.31
N VAL A 221 15.19 4.23 22.94
CA VAL A 221 14.18 4.52 21.92
C VAL A 221 13.03 5.35 22.54
N PRO A 222 12.55 6.43 21.91
CA PRO A 222 11.49 7.25 22.51
C PRO A 222 10.22 6.49 22.90
N MET A 223 9.92 5.40 22.18
CA MET A 223 8.77 4.52 22.44
C MET A 223 8.85 3.85 23.81
N SER A 224 10.05 3.42 24.22
CA SER A 224 10.27 2.83 25.55
C SER A 224 10.10 3.87 26.64
N TRP A 225 10.60 5.10 26.46
CA TRP A 225 10.35 6.19 27.42
C TRP A 225 8.86 6.43 27.65
N GLY A 226 8.07 6.34 26.58
CA GLY A 226 6.62 6.44 26.64
C GLY A 226 5.96 5.33 27.46
N SER A 227 6.34 4.08 27.20
CA SER A 227 5.78 2.94 27.93
C SER A 227 6.23 2.91 29.39
N SER A 228 7.50 3.19 29.67
CA SER A 228 8.03 3.26 31.04
C SER A 228 7.36 4.38 31.83
N ALA A 229 7.14 5.58 31.24
CA ALA A 229 6.43 6.67 31.91
C ALA A 229 5.02 6.25 32.35
N ILE A 230 4.28 5.57 31.47
CA ILE A 230 2.93 5.10 31.76
C ILE A 230 2.95 4.02 32.84
N MET A 231 3.84 3.03 32.73
CA MET A 231 3.90 1.90 33.67
C MET A 231 4.38 2.32 35.07
N GLU A 232 5.40 3.16 35.18
CA GLU A 232 5.89 3.68 36.47
C GLU A 232 4.87 4.63 37.12
N SER A 233 4.07 5.35 36.33
CA SER A 233 2.97 6.15 36.88
C SER A 233 1.83 5.29 37.42
N ALA A 234 1.64 4.06 36.89
CA ALA A 234 0.64 3.12 37.38
C ALA A 234 1.00 2.58 38.79
N THR A 235 2.28 2.38 39.06
CA THR A 235 2.81 1.92 40.36
C THR A 235 2.94 3.05 41.38
N GLY A 236 2.90 4.31 40.95
CA GLY A 236 3.07 5.49 41.81
C GLY A 236 4.52 5.82 42.14
N SER A 237 5.49 5.26 41.41
CA SER A 237 6.93 5.51 41.55
C SER A 237 7.29 6.91 41.05
N SER A 238 8.27 7.61 41.65
CA SER A 238 8.74 8.91 41.13
C SER A 238 9.56 8.78 39.82
N GLN A 239 9.91 7.56 39.43
CA GLN A 239 10.74 7.27 38.26
C GLN A 239 10.04 7.59 36.92
N PHE A 240 8.71 7.79 36.89
CA PHE A 240 8.00 8.18 35.67
C PHE A 240 8.39 9.58 35.14
N LEU A 241 8.93 10.45 36.00
CA LEU A 241 9.16 11.86 35.65
C LEU A 241 10.20 12.04 34.54
N LEU A 242 11.31 11.32 34.60
CA LEU A 242 12.38 11.45 33.61
C LEU A 242 11.92 11.00 32.21
N PRO A 243 11.35 9.79 32.03
CA PRO A 243 10.82 9.36 30.73
C PRO A 243 9.71 10.28 30.21
N LEU A 244 8.83 10.79 31.08
CA LEU A 244 7.78 11.74 30.71
C LEU A 244 8.37 13.05 30.16
N VAL A 245 9.36 13.63 30.84
CA VAL A 245 9.99 14.89 30.41
C VAL A 245 10.71 14.70 29.07
N LEU A 246 11.40 13.57 28.87
CA LEU A 246 12.06 13.27 27.60
C LEU A 246 11.07 13.20 26.43
N VAL A 247 9.93 12.52 26.62
CA VAL A 247 8.87 12.42 25.59
C VAL A 247 8.24 13.78 25.30
N LEU A 248 7.97 14.59 26.32
CA LEU A 248 7.43 15.93 26.15
C LEU A 248 8.42 16.86 25.44
N LEU A 249 9.70 16.79 25.78
CA LEU A 249 10.77 17.55 25.13
C LEU A 249 10.86 17.16 23.66
N LEU A 250 10.86 15.85 23.35
CA LEU A 250 10.89 15.36 21.99
C LEU A 250 9.70 15.87 21.16
N ALA A 251 8.48 15.84 21.74
CA ALA A 251 7.31 16.40 21.10
C ALA A 251 7.45 17.92 20.85
N GLY A 252 7.92 18.68 21.84
CA GLY A 252 8.17 20.11 21.70
C GLY A 252 9.19 20.43 20.61
N VAL A 253 10.33 19.75 20.61
CA VAL A 253 11.39 19.89 19.60
C VAL A 253 10.86 19.54 18.21
N SER A 254 10.09 18.45 18.06
CA SER A 254 9.52 18.05 16.77
C SER A 254 8.61 19.13 16.18
N VAL A 255 7.78 19.78 17.01
CA VAL A 255 6.89 20.87 16.59
C VAL A 255 7.67 22.13 16.24
N VAL A 256 8.69 22.48 17.02
CA VAL A 256 9.54 23.65 16.75
C VAL A 256 10.30 23.49 15.43
N ILE A 257 10.87 22.30 15.19
CA ILE A 257 11.56 21.97 13.94
C ILE A 257 10.57 22.00 12.77
N ALA A 258 9.40 21.35 12.92
CA ALA A 258 8.36 21.36 11.89
C ALA A 258 7.90 22.78 11.58
N THR A 259 7.62 23.61 12.59
CA THR A 259 7.21 25.00 12.37
C THR A 259 8.30 25.79 11.66
N SER A 260 9.56 25.70 12.11
CA SER A 260 10.66 26.52 11.59
C SER A 260 11.06 26.15 10.15
N LEU A 261 11.12 24.86 9.84
CA LEU A 261 11.50 24.37 8.52
C LEU A 261 10.33 24.45 7.53
N VAL A 262 9.14 24.00 7.96
CA VAL A 262 7.97 23.95 7.06
C VAL A 262 7.49 25.34 6.74
N GLU A 263 7.49 26.30 7.67
CA GLU A 263 7.13 27.68 7.34
C GLU A 263 7.99 28.26 6.21
N LYS A 264 9.31 28.05 6.25
CA LYS A 264 10.26 28.53 5.23
C LYS A 264 10.11 27.80 3.90
N GLY A 265 9.93 26.48 3.94
CA GLY A 265 9.81 25.62 2.74
C GLY A 265 8.41 25.60 2.12
N PHE A 266 7.38 26.04 2.84
CA PHE A 266 5.99 25.93 2.41
C PHE A 266 5.67 26.82 1.21
N ARG A 267 6.04 28.11 1.29
CA ARG A 267 5.79 29.06 0.20
C ARG A 267 6.59 28.71 -1.06
N THR A 268 7.87 28.36 -0.90
CA THR A 268 8.74 27.96 -2.01
C THR A 268 8.28 26.65 -2.65
N GLY A 269 7.86 25.66 -1.85
CA GLY A 269 7.27 24.42 -2.33
C GLY A 269 5.98 24.63 -3.12
N TRP A 270 5.08 25.48 -2.61
CA TRP A 270 3.83 25.81 -3.30
C TRP A 270 4.05 26.55 -4.63
N ILE A 271 4.99 27.52 -4.66
CA ILE A 271 5.36 28.24 -5.89
C ILE A 271 5.91 27.26 -6.93
N ARG A 272 6.84 26.38 -6.56
CA ARG A 272 7.43 25.38 -7.48
C ARG A 272 6.38 24.43 -8.08
N LEU A 273 5.36 24.06 -7.30
CA LEU A 273 4.24 23.23 -7.77
C LEU A 273 3.32 23.99 -8.73
N SER A 274 3.06 25.26 -8.44
CA SER A 274 2.15 26.11 -9.22
C SER A 274 2.80 26.57 -10.54
N GLU A 275 4.10 26.88 -10.51
CA GLU A 275 4.90 27.30 -11.67
C GLU A 275 5.32 26.13 -12.59
N GLY A 276 5.14 24.88 -12.15
CA GLY A 276 5.51 23.67 -12.91
C GLY A 276 4.90 23.56 -14.31
N THR A 277 3.85 24.33 -14.59
CA THR A 277 3.20 24.43 -15.91
C THR A 277 3.95 25.35 -16.91
N GLY A 278 4.96 26.10 -16.45
CA GLY A 278 5.50 27.27 -17.17
C GLY A 278 6.79 27.08 -17.98
N LYS A 279 7.53 25.97 -17.86
CA LYS A 279 8.61 25.69 -18.83
C LYS A 279 8.03 24.95 -20.03
N LYS A 280 7.25 25.67 -20.85
CA LYS A 280 7.24 25.40 -22.29
C LYS A 280 8.69 25.54 -22.75
N SER A 281 9.42 24.44 -22.70
CA SER A 281 10.69 24.32 -23.39
C SER A 281 10.40 24.75 -24.82
N LYS A 282 10.83 25.95 -25.19
CA LYS A 282 11.02 26.37 -26.58
C LYS A 282 12.14 25.49 -27.16
N LYS A 283 12.05 24.17 -27.04
CA LYS A 283 12.72 23.27 -27.95
C LYS A 283 11.98 23.48 -29.25
N ARG A 284 12.54 24.40 -30.06
CA ARG A 284 12.36 24.42 -31.51
C ARG A 284 12.22 22.96 -31.92
N SER A 285 11.06 22.63 -32.48
CA SER A 285 10.82 21.37 -33.14
C SER A 285 11.93 21.21 -34.18
N LYS A 286 13.04 20.56 -33.80
CA LYS A 286 13.84 19.82 -34.75
C LYS A 286 12.83 18.79 -35.23
N LYS A 287 12.27 19.03 -36.41
CA LYS A 287 11.55 18.03 -37.20
C LYS A 287 12.53 16.86 -37.31
N SER A 288 12.53 15.96 -36.32
CA SER A 288 13.17 14.68 -36.51
C SER A 288 12.37 14.08 -37.65
N LYS A 289 13.08 13.68 -38.71
CA LYS A 289 12.52 12.81 -39.72
C LYS A 289 12.18 11.52 -38.97
N ILE A 290 11.01 11.47 -38.36
CA ILE A 290 10.47 10.25 -37.78
C ILE A 290 10.34 9.34 -38.99
N LYS A 291 11.28 8.41 -39.15
CA LYS A 291 11.11 7.28 -40.06
C LYS A 291 9.82 6.61 -39.60
N THR A 292 8.74 6.82 -40.34
CA THR A 292 7.48 6.13 -40.13
C THR A 292 7.70 4.69 -40.53
N SER A 293 8.31 3.92 -39.63
CA SER A 293 8.34 2.48 -39.75
C SER A 293 6.90 2.01 -39.67
N ILE A 294 6.45 1.33 -40.73
CA ILE A 294 5.12 0.75 -40.82
C ILE A 294 5.12 -0.44 -39.85
N HIS A 295 4.61 -0.21 -38.65
CA HIS A 295 4.43 -1.27 -37.67
C HIS A 295 3.05 -1.90 -37.86
N HIS A 296 2.94 -3.19 -37.60
CA HIS A 296 1.64 -3.86 -37.48
C HIS A 296 0.76 -3.12 -36.45
N PRO A 297 -0.56 -2.95 -36.66
CA PRO A 297 -1.43 -2.17 -35.78
C PRO A 297 -1.32 -2.54 -34.29
N ALA A 298 -1.23 -3.83 -33.97
CA ALA A 298 -1.04 -4.32 -32.60
C ALA A 298 0.27 -3.82 -31.94
N ILE A 299 1.36 -3.73 -32.70
CA ILE A 299 2.65 -3.22 -32.21
C ILE A 299 2.55 -1.71 -31.96
N ALA A 300 1.93 -0.97 -32.88
CA ALA A 300 1.74 0.48 -32.72
C ALA A 300 0.90 0.83 -31.48
N ILE A 301 -0.17 0.06 -31.23
CA ILE A 301 -1.02 0.21 -30.04
C ILE A 301 -0.23 -0.07 -28.76
N GLY A 302 0.62 -1.11 -28.75
CA GLY A 302 1.46 -1.39 -27.59
C GLY A 302 2.54 -0.32 -27.37
N ILE A 303 3.20 0.16 -28.42
CA ILE A 303 4.18 1.25 -28.28
C ILE A 303 3.51 2.50 -27.68
N LYS A 304 2.27 2.82 -28.11
CA LYS A 304 1.46 3.87 -27.49
C LYS A 304 1.24 3.59 -26.00
N GLU A 305 0.86 2.37 -25.63
CA GLU A 305 0.64 1.95 -24.24
C GLU A 305 1.92 2.11 -23.38
N TRP A 306 3.08 1.70 -23.89
CA TRP A 306 4.38 1.90 -23.24
C TRP A 306 4.67 3.38 -22.99
N PHE A 307 4.43 4.24 -23.99
CA PHE A 307 4.62 5.68 -23.81
C PHE A 307 3.63 6.29 -22.82
N ALA A 308 2.40 5.78 -22.74
CA ALA A 308 1.45 6.21 -21.72
C ALA A 308 1.95 5.86 -20.31
N ILE A 309 2.40 4.61 -20.11
CA ILE A 309 2.96 4.14 -18.82
C ILE A 309 4.22 4.91 -18.45
N LYS A 310 5.15 5.10 -19.39
CA LYS A 310 6.40 5.85 -19.15
C LYS A 310 6.12 7.31 -18.77
N ARG A 311 5.06 7.90 -19.29
CA ARG A 311 4.72 9.31 -19.02
C ARG A 311 4.09 9.49 -17.65
N ASP A 312 3.31 8.54 -17.14
CA ASP A 312 2.60 8.65 -15.86
C ASP A 312 3.34 7.89 -14.75
N MET A 313 3.92 8.61 -13.79
CA MET A 313 4.69 7.98 -12.70
C MET A 313 3.79 7.11 -11.80
N ARG A 314 2.48 7.37 -11.77
CA ARG A 314 1.53 6.62 -10.92
C ARG A 314 1.38 5.17 -11.35
N GLU A 315 1.65 4.88 -12.61
CA GLU A 315 1.63 3.51 -13.15
C GLU A 315 2.78 2.67 -12.60
N TRP A 316 3.94 3.30 -12.41
CA TRP A 316 5.10 2.64 -11.84
C TRP A 316 4.89 2.27 -10.36
N LEU A 317 4.03 3.03 -9.67
CA LEU A 317 3.69 2.77 -8.27
C LEU A 317 2.79 1.56 -8.08
N VAL A 318 2.15 1.06 -9.15
CA VAL A 318 1.44 -0.24 -9.10
C VAL A 318 2.42 -1.39 -8.80
N PHE A 319 3.71 -1.22 -9.12
CA PHE A 319 4.78 -2.18 -8.82
C PHE A 319 5.41 -2.00 -7.42
N MET A 320 4.94 -1.06 -6.59
CA MET A 320 5.46 -0.89 -5.24
C MET A 320 5.35 -2.15 -4.35
N PRO A 321 4.26 -2.94 -4.39
CA PRO A 321 4.21 -4.21 -3.66
C PRO A 321 5.36 -5.18 -4.01
N LEU A 322 5.83 -5.13 -5.25
CA LEU A 322 6.92 -5.96 -5.74
C LEU A 322 8.29 -5.47 -5.22
N ILE A 323 8.44 -4.18 -4.95
CA ILE A 323 9.62 -3.65 -4.22
C ILE A 323 9.59 -4.09 -2.74
N PHE A 324 8.43 -3.99 -2.08
CA PHE A 324 8.28 -4.48 -0.70
C PHE A 324 8.57 -5.97 -0.58
N PHE A 325 8.20 -6.75 -1.60
CA PHE A 325 8.51 -8.16 -1.66
C PHE A 325 10.02 -8.47 -1.67
N ILE A 326 10.86 -7.57 -2.16
CA ILE A 326 12.32 -7.73 -2.11
C ILE A 326 12.86 -7.25 -0.77
N ILE A 327 12.45 -6.04 -0.36
CA ILE A 327 12.96 -5.39 0.83
C ILE A 327 12.64 -6.24 2.06
N PHE A 328 11.41 -6.72 2.21
CA PHE A 328 10.99 -7.30 3.47
C PHE A 328 11.71 -8.61 3.82
N PRO A 329 11.81 -9.60 2.92
CA PRO A 329 12.57 -10.81 3.19
C PRO A 329 14.06 -10.56 3.36
N VAL A 330 14.65 -9.62 2.59
CA VAL A 330 16.08 -9.28 2.72
C VAL A 330 16.38 -8.67 4.09
N PHE A 331 15.57 -7.71 4.53
CA PHE A 331 15.72 -7.13 5.88
C PHE A 331 15.42 -8.15 6.98
N GLY A 332 14.41 -9.00 6.79
CA GLY A 332 14.12 -10.11 7.71
C GLY A 332 15.30 -11.06 7.85
N PHE A 333 15.90 -11.47 6.73
CA PHE A 333 17.08 -12.33 6.69
C PHE A 333 18.31 -11.68 7.35
N LEU A 334 18.58 -10.40 7.04
CA LEU A 334 19.66 -9.65 7.69
C LEU A 334 19.46 -9.55 9.21
N SER A 335 18.21 -9.51 9.68
CA SER A 335 17.89 -9.44 11.11
C SER A 335 17.89 -10.79 11.83
N SER A 336 17.83 -11.92 11.10
CA SER A 336 17.74 -13.25 11.70
C SER A 336 19.09 -13.84 12.09
N GLY A 337 20.20 -13.20 11.72
CA GLY A 337 21.55 -13.74 11.95
C GLY A 337 21.82 -15.07 11.22
N ALA A 338 21.03 -15.37 10.18
CA ALA A 338 21.18 -16.58 9.39
C ALA A 338 22.31 -16.39 8.37
N ASP A 339 23.15 -17.40 8.21
CA ASP A 339 24.21 -17.37 7.20
C ASP A 339 23.63 -17.67 5.81
N LEU A 340 24.21 -17.03 4.78
CA LEU A 340 23.79 -17.28 3.39
C LEU A 340 23.92 -18.76 2.99
N SER A 341 24.86 -19.49 3.62
CA SER A 341 25.10 -20.91 3.38
C SER A 341 23.89 -21.78 3.69
N ASP A 342 23.09 -21.42 4.70
CA ASP A 342 21.93 -22.22 5.13
C ASP A 342 20.83 -22.22 4.06
N LEU A 343 20.70 -21.11 3.32
CA LEU A 343 19.75 -20.95 2.23
C LEU A 343 20.25 -21.51 0.90
N GLN A 344 21.56 -21.45 0.65
CA GLN A 344 22.17 -21.94 -0.60
C GLN A 344 22.24 -23.48 -0.66
N GLY A 345 22.27 -24.17 0.49
CA GLY A 345 22.39 -25.63 0.55
C GLY A 345 21.15 -26.41 0.09
N HIS A 346 19.95 -25.81 0.11
CA HIS A 346 18.68 -26.49 -0.15
C HIS A 346 17.97 -25.98 -1.41
N ASN A 347 18.72 -25.87 -2.51
CA ASN A 347 18.22 -25.31 -3.76
C ASN A 347 16.94 -26.00 -4.29
N GLU A 348 16.79 -27.30 -4.06
CA GLU A 348 15.62 -28.10 -4.47
C GLU A 348 14.33 -27.68 -3.76
N ILE A 349 14.43 -27.11 -2.55
CA ILE A 349 13.29 -26.63 -1.77
C ILE A 349 13.10 -25.12 -1.97
N SER A 350 14.19 -24.35 -1.98
CA SER A 350 14.12 -22.90 -2.12
C SER A 350 13.63 -22.45 -3.48
N TRP A 351 13.98 -23.16 -4.57
CA TRP A 351 13.58 -22.79 -5.92
C TRP A 351 12.05 -22.89 -6.14
N PRO A 352 11.36 -24.00 -5.82
CA PRO A 352 9.90 -24.08 -5.91
C PRO A 352 9.16 -23.10 -5.00
N ILE A 353 9.71 -22.77 -3.82
CA ILE A 353 9.07 -21.78 -2.96
C ILE A 353 9.19 -20.40 -3.63
N THR A 354 10.37 -20.04 -4.11
CA THR A 354 10.63 -18.76 -4.77
C THR A 354 9.74 -18.55 -5.99
N GLN A 355 9.63 -19.55 -6.87
CA GLN A 355 8.77 -19.47 -8.06
C GLN A 355 7.29 -19.32 -7.70
N GLY A 356 6.81 -20.03 -6.68
CA GLY A 356 5.42 -20.01 -6.24
C GLY A 356 5.06 -18.63 -5.68
N VAL A 357 5.97 -18.04 -4.90
CA VAL A 357 5.79 -16.71 -4.36
C VAL A 357 5.85 -15.64 -5.47
N LEU A 358 6.76 -15.74 -6.44
CA LEU A 358 6.81 -14.82 -7.57
C LEU A 358 5.52 -14.85 -8.41
N LEU A 359 4.97 -16.04 -8.67
CA LEU A 359 3.69 -16.22 -9.35
C LEU A 359 2.51 -15.66 -8.54
N PHE A 360 2.52 -15.87 -7.23
CA PHE A 360 1.52 -15.31 -6.32
C PHE A 360 1.54 -13.78 -6.32
N VAL A 361 2.73 -13.18 -6.20
CA VAL A 361 2.93 -11.74 -6.28
C VAL A 361 2.43 -11.21 -7.63
N TYR A 362 2.76 -11.89 -8.74
CA TYR A 362 2.24 -11.52 -10.06
C TYR A 362 0.70 -11.49 -10.12
N ALA A 363 0.05 -12.53 -9.60
CA ALA A 363 -1.40 -12.66 -9.66
C ALA A 363 -2.12 -11.52 -8.93
N ILE A 364 -1.55 -11.01 -7.83
CA ILE A 364 -2.13 -9.93 -7.04
C ILE A 364 -2.20 -8.63 -7.84
N PHE A 365 -1.11 -8.22 -8.49
CA PHE A 365 -1.05 -6.88 -9.11
C PHE A 365 -1.31 -6.88 -10.61
N ASN A 366 -0.92 -7.93 -11.34
CA ASN A 366 -0.90 -7.89 -12.80
C ASN A 366 -2.29 -7.84 -13.43
N GLY A 367 -3.26 -8.56 -12.86
CA GLY A 367 -4.66 -8.52 -13.32
C GLY A 367 -5.20 -7.09 -13.35
N SER A 368 -4.83 -6.28 -12.35
CA SER A 368 -5.23 -4.88 -12.26
C SER A 368 -4.54 -3.99 -13.30
N MET A 369 -3.27 -4.26 -13.61
CA MET A 369 -2.49 -3.56 -14.63
C MET A 369 -3.11 -3.76 -16.03
N ALA A 370 -3.38 -5.01 -16.38
CA ALA A 370 -4.00 -5.35 -17.67
C ALA A 370 -5.42 -4.77 -17.78
N ALA A 371 -6.22 -4.86 -16.72
CA ALA A 371 -7.55 -4.28 -16.67
C ALA A 371 -7.52 -2.74 -16.79
N SER A 372 -6.50 -2.10 -16.21
CA SER A 372 -6.33 -0.65 -16.25
C SER A 372 -5.97 -0.10 -17.63
N SER A 373 -5.42 -0.92 -18.53
CA SER A 373 -5.05 -0.52 -19.90
C SER A 373 -6.24 0.01 -20.71
N VAL A 374 -7.46 -0.47 -20.42
CA VAL A 374 -8.70 0.00 -21.04
C VAL A 374 -9.11 1.34 -20.43
N ALA A 375 -9.05 1.45 -19.11
CA ALA A 375 -9.42 2.68 -18.40
C ALA A 375 -8.49 3.86 -18.73
N ARG A 376 -7.21 3.61 -19.05
CA ARG A 376 -6.24 4.63 -19.48
C ARG A 376 -6.67 5.41 -20.72
N GLU A 377 -7.47 4.80 -21.59
CA GLU A 377 -7.97 5.48 -22.78
C GLU A 377 -8.91 6.62 -22.41
N GLY A 378 -9.66 6.50 -21.30
CA GLY A 378 -10.48 7.56 -20.73
C GLY A 378 -11.30 8.33 -21.78
N SER A 379 -11.06 9.65 -21.85
CA SER A 379 -11.71 10.55 -22.82
C SER A 379 -11.30 10.33 -24.27
N SER A 380 -10.22 9.59 -24.54
CA SER A 380 -9.66 9.34 -25.87
C SER A 380 -10.14 8.04 -26.50
N ILE A 381 -11.06 7.30 -25.84
CA ILE A 381 -11.57 6.02 -26.34
C ILE A 381 -12.23 6.13 -27.71
N TRP A 382 -12.83 7.28 -28.04
CA TRP A 382 -13.46 7.50 -29.35
C TRP A 382 -12.45 7.39 -30.49
N ILE A 383 -11.18 7.75 -30.28
CA ILE A 383 -10.12 7.63 -31.28
C ILE A 383 -9.89 6.16 -31.63
N LEU A 384 -9.89 5.27 -30.64
CA LEU A 384 -9.76 3.83 -30.90
C LEU A 384 -10.96 3.26 -31.66
N ARG A 385 -12.15 3.84 -31.48
CA ARG A 385 -13.37 3.39 -32.16
C ARG A 385 -13.46 3.82 -33.62
N THR A 386 -12.80 4.92 -33.98
CA THR A 386 -12.82 5.44 -35.37
C THR A 386 -11.69 4.87 -36.22
N LEU A 387 -10.69 4.22 -35.61
CA LEU A 387 -9.59 3.61 -36.34
C LEU A 387 -10.05 2.35 -37.08
N PRO A 388 -9.61 2.14 -38.34
CA PRO A 388 -9.91 0.93 -39.10
C PRO A 388 -9.01 -0.24 -38.66
N VAL A 389 -9.08 -0.60 -37.38
CA VAL A 389 -8.26 -1.64 -36.76
C VAL A 389 -9.18 -2.66 -36.11
N SER A 390 -8.88 -3.94 -36.26
CA SER A 390 -9.69 -5.01 -35.67
C SER A 390 -9.60 -4.98 -34.14
N GLY A 391 -10.68 -5.36 -33.45
CA GLY A 391 -10.67 -5.51 -32.00
C GLY A 391 -9.64 -6.51 -31.50
N ARG A 392 -9.25 -7.49 -32.32
CA ARG A 392 -8.17 -8.44 -32.02
C ARG A 392 -6.81 -7.74 -31.94
N ASP A 393 -6.50 -6.87 -32.89
CA ASP A 393 -5.24 -6.13 -32.88
C ASP A 393 -5.17 -5.16 -31.71
N ILE A 394 -6.31 -4.56 -31.33
CA ILE A 394 -6.41 -3.70 -30.14
C ILE A 394 -6.17 -4.52 -28.87
N ALA A 395 -6.83 -5.67 -28.74
CA ALA A 395 -6.72 -6.54 -27.57
C ALA A 395 -5.28 -7.07 -27.42
N VAL A 396 -4.70 -7.64 -28.49
CA VAL A 396 -3.32 -8.15 -28.49
C VAL A 396 -2.35 -7.02 -28.20
N GLY A 397 -2.52 -5.86 -28.86
CA GLY A 397 -1.69 -4.67 -28.68
C GLY A 397 -1.62 -4.16 -27.24
N LYS A 398 -2.75 -4.20 -26.52
CA LYS A 398 -2.81 -3.85 -25.09
C LYS A 398 -2.27 -4.95 -24.18
N LEU A 399 -2.52 -6.21 -24.54
CA LEU A 399 -2.10 -7.38 -23.78
C LEU A 399 -0.58 -7.47 -23.69
N TRP A 400 0.14 -7.39 -24.81
CA TRP A 400 1.58 -7.69 -24.79
C TRP A 400 2.37 -6.73 -23.91
N ILE A 401 2.06 -5.42 -23.90
CA ILE A 401 2.70 -4.47 -22.99
C ILE A 401 2.30 -4.70 -21.54
N SER A 402 1.00 -4.94 -21.31
CA SER A 402 0.47 -5.13 -19.97
C SER A 402 0.97 -6.43 -19.34
N TRP A 403 1.32 -7.43 -20.13
CA TRP A 403 1.95 -8.69 -19.70
C TRP A 403 3.47 -8.55 -19.57
N LEU A 404 4.15 -8.05 -20.63
CA LEU A 404 5.60 -8.05 -20.78
C LEU A 404 6.30 -7.15 -19.75
N LEU A 405 5.72 -5.99 -19.42
CA LEU A 405 6.34 -5.05 -18.48
C LEU A 405 6.41 -5.64 -17.05
N PRO A 406 5.29 -6.11 -16.46
CA PRO A 406 5.30 -6.89 -15.22
C PRO A 406 6.20 -8.13 -15.25
N PHE A 407 6.20 -8.86 -16.37
CA PHE A 407 7.01 -10.06 -16.53
C PHE A 407 8.51 -9.74 -16.45
N ILE A 408 8.97 -8.71 -17.16
CA ILE A 408 10.38 -8.27 -17.12
C ILE A 408 10.80 -7.90 -15.69
N LEU A 409 9.98 -7.12 -14.98
CA LEU A 409 10.27 -6.74 -13.59
C LEU A 409 10.44 -7.97 -12.70
N LEU A 410 9.55 -8.97 -12.81
CA LEU A 410 9.71 -10.22 -12.07
C LEU A 410 10.90 -11.06 -12.52
N THR A 411 11.27 -11.06 -13.80
CA THR A 411 12.49 -11.77 -14.24
C THR A 411 13.74 -11.13 -13.66
N VAL A 412 13.79 -9.81 -13.54
CA VAL A 412 14.92 -9.13 -12.91
C VAL A 412 15.02 -9.51 -11.43
N ILE A 413 13.89 -9.57 -10.71
CA ILE A 413 13.88 -10.01 -9.30
C ILE A 413 14.31 -11.46 -9.17
N GLU A 414 13.76 -12.33 -10.01
CA GLU A 414 14.13 -13.75 -10.03
C GLU A 414 15.63 -13.93 -10.26
N CYS A 415 16.23 -13.15 -11.18
CA CYS A 415 17.68 -13.15 -11.38
C CYS A 415 18.44 -12.72 -10.12
N ILE A 416 18.01 -11.64 -9.46
CA ILE A 416 18.65 -11.16 -8.23
C ILE A 416 18.56 -12.24 -7.14
N VAL A 417 17.35 -12.72 -6.84
CA VAL A 417 17.09 -13.73 -5.81
C VAL A 417 17.80 -15.05 -6.12
N GLY A 418 17.77 -15.48 -7.37
CA GLY A 418 18.40 -16.72 -7.78
C GLY A 418 19.93 -16.67 -7.72
N VAL A 419 20.54 -15.51 -7.97
CA VAL A 419 21.99 -15.33 -7.75
C VAL A 419 22.30 -15.39 -6.25
N PHE A 420 21.48 -14.79 -5.39
CA PHE A 420 21.63 -14.89 -3.94
C PHE A 420 21.48 -16.32 -3.40
N LEU A 421 20.52 -17.09 -3.96
CA LEU A 421 20.21 -18.46 -3.54
C LEU A 421 21.01 -19.55 -4.27
N GLY A 422 21.87 -19.21 -5.24
CA GLY A 422 22.71 -20.17 -5.95
C GLY A 422 21.96 -21.05 -6.97
N PHE A 423 20.96 -20.52 -7.67
CA PHE A 423 20.19 -21.27 -8.66
C PHE A 423 21.04 -21.68 -9.88
N THR A 424 20.77 -22.86 -10.41
CA THR A 424 21.42 -23.37 -11.63
C THR A 424 20.87 -22.67 -12.88
N LEU A 425 21.66 -22.63 -13.96
CA LEU A 425 21.22 -22.04 -15.24
C LEU A 425 19.94 -22.70 -15.81
N VAL A 426 19.77 -24.01 -15.57
CA VAL A 426 18.59 -24.76 -16.01
C VAL A 426 17.34 -24.34 -15.23
N GLN A 427 17.45 -24.18 -13.91
CA GLN A 427 16.37 -23.68 -13.06
C GLN A 427 15.93 -22.26 -13.44
N PHE A 428 16.87 -21.39 -13.82
CA PHE A 428 16.54 -20.07 -14.37
C PHE A 428 15.76 -20.16 -15.67
N ALA A 429 16.24 -20.94 -16.64
CA ALA A 429 15.59 -21.08 -17.94
C ALA A 429 14.16 -21.64 -17.80
N ILE A 430 13.99 -22.68 -16.99
CA ILE A 430 12.69 -23.31 -16.73
C ILE A 430 11.77 -22.33 -15.98
N GLY A 431 12.26 -21.66 -14.93
CA GLY A 431 11.48 -20.68 -14.16
C GLY A 431 10.92 -19.56 -15.03
N ILE A 432 11.77 -18.97 -15.88
CA ILE A 432 11.37 -17.91 -16.82
C ILE A 432 10.31 -18.39 -17.81
N VAL A 433 10.47 -19.58 -18.39
CA VAL A 433 9.52 -20.14 -19.37
C VAL A 433 8.17 -20.47 -18.73
N LEU A 434 8.17 -21.16 -17.59
CA LEU A 434 6.94 -21.51 -16.87
C LEU A 434 6.18 -20.25 -16.46
N LYS A 435 6.90 -19.29 -15.88
CA LYS A 435 6.34 -17.99 -15.52
C LYS A 435 5.78 -17.27 -16.74
N ALA A 436 6.50 -17.21 -17.86
CA ALA A 436 6.03 -16.56 -19.07
C ALA A 436 4.67 -17.13 -19.51
N ILE A 437 4.51 -18.46 -19.51
CA ILE A 437 3.27 -19.10 -19.96
C ILE A 437 2.11 -18.84 -18.99
N ILE A 438 2.31 -19.05 -17.68
CA ILE A 438 1.27 -18.88 -16.65
C ILE A 438 0.80 -17.41 -16.59
N THR A 439 1.73 -16.47 -16.72
CA THR A 439 1.43 -15.04 -16.55
C THR A 439 0.59 -14.44 -17.68
N VAL A 440 0.64 -15.01 -18.90
CA VAL A 440 -0.19 -14.56 -20.03
C VAL A 440 -1.69 -14.78 -19.74
N GLY A 441 -2.05 -15.89 -19.07
CA GLY A 441 -3.45 -16.20 -18.75
C GLY A 441 -4.08 -15.17 -17.83
N ILE A 442 -3.40 -14.83 -16.73
CA ILE A 442 -3.84 -13.80 -15.76
C ILE A 442 -3.99 -12.43 -16.44
N SER A 443 -3.02 -12.06 -17.28
CA SER A 443 -3.05 -10.80 -18.04
C SER A 443 -4.28 -10.70 -18.95
N SER A 444 -4.65 -11.82 -19.58
CA SER A 444 -5.77 -11.89 -20.52
C SER A 444 -7.12 -11.76 -19.80
N VAL A 445 -7.27 -12.43 -18.65
CA VAL A 445 -8.45 -12.29 -17.78
C VAL A 445 -8.60 -10.84 -17.31
N GLY A 446 -7.49 -10.22 -16.89
CA GLY A 446 -7.45 -8.82 -16.48
C GLY A 446 -7.91 -7.87 -17.59
N LEU A 447 -7.36 -8.03 -18.80
CA LEU A 447 -7.75 -7.23 -19.96
C LEU A 447 -9.25 -7.32 -20.24
N TRP A 448 -9.82 -8.54 -20.23
CA TRP A 448 -11.24 -8.74 -20.48
C TRP A 448 -12.12 -8.05 -19.43
N LEU A 449 -11.82 -8.20 -18.14
CA LEU A 449 -12.55 -7.51 -17.08
C LEU A 449 -12.41 -5.99 -17.17
N GLY A 450 -11.27 -5.51 -17.66
CA GLY A 450 -11.09 -4.11 -18.06
C GLY A 450 -12.11 -3.64 -19.10
N THR A 451 -12.41 -4.46 -20.12
CA THR A 451 -13.45 -4.13 -21.12
C THR A 451 -14.88 -4.15 -20.57
N VAL A 452 -15.12 -4.85 -19.45
CA VAL A 452 -16.45 -4.92 -18.81
C VAL A 452 -16.68 -3.75 -17.86
N GLY A 453 -15.65 -3.33 -17.13
CA GLY A 453 -15.80 -2.46 -15.95
C GLY A 453 -14.87 -1.26 -15.87
N ALA A 454 -14.27 -0.81 -16.98
CA ALA A 454 -13.37 0.34 -16.97
C ALA A 454 -14.06 1.61 -16.44
N LYS A 455 -13.36 2.29 -15.54
CA LYS A 455 -13.74 3.58 -14.95
C LYS A 455 -12.56 4.54 -15.07
N TYR A 456 -12.78 5.73 -15.58
CA TYR A 456 -11.75 6.75 -15.67
C TYR A 456 -12.00 7.85 -14.62
N ASN A 457 -11.01 8.07 -13.75
CA ASN A 457 -11.04 9.14 -12.77
C ASN A 457 -9.71 9.88 -12.74
N SER A 458 -9.72 11.16 -13.14
CA SER A 458 -8.52 11.99 -13.18
C SER A 458 -7.97 12.34 -11.80
N LYS A 459 -8.83 12.40 -10.77
CA LYS A 459 -8.45 12.72 -9.39
C LYS A 459 -7.98 11.51 -8.59
N ASN A 460 -8.48 10.32 -8.91
CA ASN A 460 -7.99 9.06 -8.35
C ASN A 460 -7.63 8.07 -9.47
N PRO A 461 -6.41 8.17 -10.02
CA PRO A 461 -5.95 7.34 -11.13
C PRO A 461 -5.81 5.86 -10.79
N GLN A 462 -5.84 5.45 -9.51
CA GLN A 462 -5.80 4.04 -9.13
C GLN A 462 -7.18 3.38 -9.18
N ALA A 463 -8.27 4.16 -9.04
CA ALA A 463 -9.64 3.67 -9.10
C ALA A 463 -10.14 3.49 -10.55
N ARG A 464 -9.51 2.55 -11.28
CA ARG A 464 -9.72 2.33 -12.71
C ARG A 464 -10.77 1.29 -13.09
N LEU A 465 -11.27 0.59 -12.08
CA LEU A 465 -12.32 -0.40 -12.24
C LEU A 465 -13.49 -0.03 -11.35
N LYS A 466 -14.69 -0.41 -11.77
CA LYS A 466 -15.84 -0.43 -10.86
C LYS A 466 -15.55 -1.42 -9.73
N ILE A 467 -16.03 -1.12 -8.52
CA ILE A 467 -15.77 -1.94 -7.33
C ILE A 467 -16.16 -3.40 -7.57
N GLY A 468 -17.35 -3.65 -8.13
CA GLY A 468 -17.81 -5.01 -8.46
C GLY A 468 -16.89 -5.75 -9.44
N THR A 469 -16.42 -5.08 -10.49
CA THR A 469 -15.48 -5.70 -11.44
C THR A 469 -14.09 -5.91 -10.87
N ALA A 470 -13.64 -5.07 -9.93
CA ALA A 470 -12.39 -5.26 -9.22
C ALA A 470 -12.45 -6.49 -8.28
N ILE A 471 -13.59 -6.71 -7.62
CA ILE A 471 -13.83 -7.90 -6.79
C ILE A 471 -13.82 -9.17 -7.65
N ILE A 472 -14.54 -9.16 -8.79
CA ILE A 472 -14.54 -10.28 -9.73
C ILE A 472 -13.12 -10.57 -10.24
N LEU A 473 -12.37 -9.53 -10.59
CA LEU A 473 -10.96 -9.67 -11.01
C LEU A 473 -10.11 -10.35 -9.95
N MET A 474 -10.26 -9.95 -8.68
CA MET A 474 -9.54 -10.56 -7.56
C MET A 474 -9.85 -12.06 -7.45
N PHE A 475 -11.14 -12.43 -7.42
CA PHE A 475 -11.55 -13.84 -7.35
C PHE A 475 -11.10 -14.64 -8.58
N SER A 476 -11.28 -14.11 -9.79
CA SER A 476 -10.84 -14.79 -11.02
C SER A 476 -9.33 -14.98 -11.07
N SER A 477 -8.54 -14.03 -10.54
CA SER A 477 -7.08 -14.16 -10.47
C SER A 477 -6.66 -15.26 -9.49
N TYR A 478 -7.34 -15.39 -8.33
CA TYR A 478 -7.06 -16.47 -7.39
C TYR A 478 -7.53 -17.84 -7.88
N ILE A 479 -8.68 -17.92 -8.54
CA ILE A 479 -9.16 -19.17 -9.17
C ILE A 479 -8.17 -19.61 -10.26
N TYR A 480 -7.73 -18.68 -11.10
CA TYR A 480 -6.72 -18.98 -12.12
C TYR A 480 -5.43 -19.49 -11.47
N LEU A 481 -4.93 -18.82 -10.43
CA LEU A 481 -3.73 -19.25 -9.72
C LEU A 481 -3.91 -20.68 -9.17
N ALA A 482 -5.02 -20.96 -8.49
CA ALA A 482 -5.33 -22.29 -7.96
C ALA A 482 -5.36 -23.38 -9.07
N LEU A 483 -5.92 -23.08 -10.24
CA LEU A 483 -5.90 -23.99 -11.39
C LEU A 483 -4.48 -24.21 -11.92
N THR A 484 -3.67 -23.16 -12.01
CA THR A 484 -2.27 -23.27 -12.46
C THR A 484 -1.34 -23.86 -11.41
N ALA A 485 -1.76 -23.96 -10.15
CA ALA A 485 -1.00 -24.62 -9.09
C ALA A 485 -0.84 -26.14 -9.36
N ILE A 486 -1.80 -26.77 -10.04
CA ILE A 486 -1.74 -28.19 -10.38
C ILE A 486 -0.54 -28.52 -11.29
N PRO A 487 -0.41 -27.93 -12.51
CA PRO A 487 0.76 -28.18 -13.34
C PRO A 487 2.05 -27.66 -12.71
N TYR A 488 1.97 -26.61 -11.89
CA TYR A 488 3.10 -26.10 -11.12
C TYR A 488 3.67 -27.14 -10.16
N ILE A 489 2.82 -27.83 -9.38
CA ILE A 489 3.23 -28.89 -8.44
C ILE A 489 3.87 -30.05 -9.21
N PHE A 490 3.27 -30.47 -10.32
CA PHE A 490 3.81 -31.56 -11.13
C PHE A 490 5.19 -31.25 -11.71
N LEU A 491 5.44 -30.01 -12.15
CA LEU A 491 6.68 -29.65 -12.84
C LEU A 491 7.81 -29.25 -11.89
N ILE A 492 7.50 -28.52 -10.80
CA ILE A 492 8.51 -27.80 -10.02
C ILE A 492 8.81 -28.47 -8.68
N VAL A 493 7.80 -28.97 -7.96
CA VAL A 493 7.98 -29.43 -6.57
C VAL A 493 8.75 -30.77 -6.54
N PRO A 494 9.86 -30.91 -5.78
CA PRO A 494 10.64 -32.13 -5.71
C PRO A 494 9.84 -33.27 -5.07
N ILE A 495 10.20 -34.51 -5.40
CA ILE A 495 9.55 -35.72 -4.90
C ILE A 495 9.81 -35.89 -3.39
N ASP A 496 10.95 -35.40 -2.90
CA ASP A 496 11.34 -35.50 -1.49
C ASP A 496 10.47 -34.64 -0.55
N ALA A 497 9.71 -33.68 -1.10
CA ALA A 497 8.78 -32.86 -0.33
C ALA A 497 7.54 -33.63 0.17
N VAL A 498 7.31 -34.86 -0.28
CA VAL A 498 6.16 -35.69 0.11
C VAL A 498 6.09 -35.88 1.63
N GLY A 499 7.22 -36.14 2.29
CA GLY A 499 7.26 -36.35 3.74
C GLY A 499 6.78 -35.15 4.54
N VAL A 500 7.26 -33.95 4.19
CA VAL A 500 6.85 -32.69 4.83
C VAL A 500 5.36 -32.41 4.60
N THR A 501 4.86 -32.65 3.39
CA THR A 501 3.44 -32.42 3.09
C THR A 501 2.50 -33.40 3.80
N ALA A 502 2.97 -34.62 4.09
CA ALA A 502 2.22 -35.61 4.87
C ALA A 502 2.04 -35.17 6.33
N GLU A 503 3.11 -34.66 6.95
CA GLU A 503 3.06 -34.12 8.32
C GLU A 503 2.15 -32.89 8.41
N MET A 504 2.23 -31.98 7.44
CA MET A 504 1.35 -30.80 7.38
C MET A 504 -0.11 -31.18 7.13
N GLY A 505 -0.37 -32.27 6.39
CA GLY A 505 -1.71 -32.79 6.10
C GLY A 505 -2.49 -33.27 7.32
N ASN A 506 -1.79 -33.62 8.41
CA ASN A 506 -2.40 -34.01 9.69
C ASN A 506 -2.91 -32.82 10.52
N THR A 507 -2.59 -31.58 10.11
CA THR A 507 -3.09 -30.37 10.78
C THR A 507 -4.58 -30.17 10.47
N SER A 508 -5.41 -29.84 11.47
CA SER A 508 -6.82 -29.55 11.23
C SER A 508 -7.03 -28.16 10.62
N GLY A 509 -8.02 -28.01 9.72
CA GLY A 509 -8.41 -26.74 9.11
C GLY A 509 -8.08 -26.61 7.61
N PHE A 510 -8.23 -25.39 7.07
CA PHE A 510 -8.03 -25.09 5.63
C PHE A 510 -6.60 -25.37 5.15
N LEU A 511 -5.60 -25.14 6.00
CA LEU A 511 -4.20 -25.45 5.71
C LEU A 511 -3.97 -26.96 5.57
N GLY A 512 -4.59 -27.78 6.43
CA GLY A 512 -4.54 -29.25 6.31
C GLY A 512 -5.22 -29.76 5.05
N PHE A 513 -6.36 -29.18 4.66
CA PHE A 513 -7.02 -29.50 3.39
C PHE A 513 -6.10 -29.21 2.19
N LEU A 514 -5.49 -28.03 2.13
CA LEU A 514 -4.54 -27.68 1.07
C LEU A 514 -3.33 -28.61 1.06
N ALA A 515 -2.74 -28.90 2.22
CA ALA A 515 -1.62 -29.83 2.34
C ALA A 515 -1.98 -31.23 1.83
N ASN A 516 -3.18 -31.73 2.13
CA ASN A 516 -3.67 -33.02 1.61
C ASN A 516 -3.87 -33.01 0.09
N VAL A 517 -4.36 -31.91 -0.50
CA VAL A 517 -4.43 -31.77 -1.96
C VAL A 517 -3.04 -31.80 -2.58
N VAL A 518 -2.06 -31.11 -1.99
CA VAL A 518 -0.67 -31.13 -2.47
C VAL A 518 -0.07 -32.53 -2.32
N PHE A 519 -0.26 -33.18 -1.18
CA PHE A 519 0.21 -34.55 -0.92
C PHE A 519 -0.35 -35.55 -1.92
N THR A 520 -1.66 -35.52 -2.21
CA THR A 520 -2.28 -36.41 -3.21
C THR A 520 -1.66 -36.20 -4.60
N LEU A 521 -1.48 -34.94 -5.04
CA LEU A 521 -0.82 -34.64 -6.32
C LEU A 521 0.65 -35.11 -6.34
N LEU A 522 1.39 -34.95 -5.24
CA LEU A 522 2.76 -35.42 -5.14
C LEU A 522 2.86 -36.95 -5.10
N SER A 523 1.92 -37.66 -4.46
CA SER A 523 1.88 -39.13 -4.48
C SER A 523 1.67 -39.68 -5.90
N TRP A 524 0.88 -39.00 -6.74
CA TRP A 524 0.75 -39.34 -8.15
C TRP A 524 2.04 -39.10 -8.92
N LYS A 525 2.76 -38.02 -8.59
CA LYS A 525 4.07 -37.71 -9.17
C LYS A 525 5.12 -38.76 -8.80
N VAL A 526 5.15 -39.22 -7.55
CA VAL A 526 6.01 -40.34 -7.11
C VAL A 526 5.73 -41.60 -7.92
N SER A 527 4.44 -41.91 -8.12
CA SER A 527 4.01 -43.13 -8.80
C SER A 527 4.35 -43.13 -10.29
N PHE A 528 4.19 -41.99 -10.98
CA PHE A 528 4.47 -41.87 -12.43
C PHE A 528 5.19 -40.56 -12.78
N PRO A 529 6.51 -40.44 -12.54
CA PRO A 529 7.23 -39.16 -12.69
C PRO A 529 7.22 -38.58 -14.10
N ILE A 530 7.43 -39.41 -15.12
CA ILE A 530 7.52 -38.99 -16.53
C ILE A 530 6.13 -38.61 -17.06
N LEU A 531 5.11 -39.43 -16.76
CA LEU A 531 3.74 -39.21 -17.22
C LEU A 531 3.16 -37.93 -16.61
N THR A 532 3.34 -37.73 -15.30
CA THR A 532 2.86 -36.53 -14.60
C THR A 532 3.57 -35.27 -15.06
N GLY A 533 4.86 -35.34 -15.41
CA GLY A 533 5.59 -34.24 -16.03
C GLY A 533 5.01 -33.82 -17.39
N VAL A 534 4.79 -34.78 -18.29
CA VAL A 534 4.19 -34.52 -19.62
C VAL A 534 2.77 -33.97 -19.49
N ILE A 535 1.95 -34.58 -18.63
CA ILE A 535 0.60 -34.09 -18.34
C ILE A 535 0.67 -32.67 -17.77
N GLY A 536 1.60 -32.39 -16.87
CA GLY A 536 1.82 -31.06 -16.30
C GLY A 536 2.08 -30.00 -17.37
N VAL A 537 2.98 -30.27 -18.33
CA VAL A 537 3.24 -29.34 -19.45
C VAL A 537 2.00 -29.14 -20.31
N ILE A 538 1.32 -30.23 -20.70
CA ILE A 538 0.13 -30.17 -21.56
C ILE A 538 -0.98 -29.38 -20.87
N VAL A 539 -1.28 -29.70 -19.61
CA VAL A 539 -2.29 -28.99 -18.80
C VAL A 539 -1.92 -27.52 -18.62
N MET A 540 -0.64 -27.21 -18.40
CA MET A 540 -0.18 -25.81 -18.29
C MET A 540 -0.43 -25.02 -19.58
N LEU A 541 -0.09 -25.60 -20.73
CA LEU A 541 -0.28 -24.97 -22.04
C LEU A 541 -1.76 -24.80 -22.35
N ILE A 542 -2.57 -25.85 -22.15
CA ILE A 542 -4.02 -25.81 -22.39
C ILE A 542 -4.69 -24.77 -21.49
N LEU A 543 -4.42 -24.79 -20.19
CA LEU A 543 -5.00 -23.84 -19.26
C LEU A 543 -4.55 -22.42 -19.59
N SER A 544 -3.24 -22.17 -19.71
CA SER A 544 -2.75 -20.79 -19.83
C SER A 544 -3.02 -20.19 -21.21
N ILE A 545 -2.68 -20.91 -22.29
CA ILE A 545 -2.89 -20.44 -23.66
C ILE A 545 -4.37 -20.52 -24.04
N GLY A 546 -5.09 -21.56 -23.60
CA GLY A 546 -6.54 -21.67 -23.83
C GLY A 546 -7.31 -20.55 -23.16
N ILE A 547 -7.04 -20.27 -21.88
CA ILE A 547 -7.65 -19.13 -21.18
C ILE A 547 -7.25 -17.82 -21.86
N ALA A 548 -5.98 -17.64 -22.21
CA ALA A 548 -5.53 -16.43 -22.89
C ALA A 548 -6.26 -16.19 -24.21
N THR A 549 -6.34 -17.21 -25.08
CA THR A 549 -7.02 -17.10 -26.39
C THR A 549 -8.51 -16.82 -26.25
N ILE A 550 -9.19 -17.48 -25.31
CA ILE A 550 -10.62 -17.23 -25.02
C ILE A 550 -10.83 -15.78 -24.57
N PHE A 551 -10.09 -15.31 -23.56
CA PHE A 551 -10.30 -13.97 -23.02
C PHE A 551 -9.81 -12.85 -23.95
N VAL A 552 -8.79 -13.09 -24.77
CA VAL A 552 -8.40 -12.17 -25.86
C VAL A 552 -9.52 -12.09 -26.92
N ARG A 553 -10.12 -13.21 -27.30
CA ARG A 553 -11.24 -13.23 -28.26
C ARG A 553 -12.48 -12.52 -27.70
N LEU A 554 -12.80 -12.73 -26.42
CA LEU A 554 -13.89 -12.03 -25.75
C LEU A 554 -13.64 -10.52 -25.64
N SER A 555 -12.39 -10.13 -25.36
CA SER A 555 -11.97 -8.72 -25.34
C SER A 555 -12.07 -8.09 -26.73
N ALA A 556 -11.63 -8.80 -27.77
CA ALA A 556 -11.71 -8.34 -29.16
C ALA A 556 -13.16 -8.05 -29.57
N ASN A 557 -14.07 -8.99 -29.33
CA ASN A 557 -15.49 -8.83 -29.62
C ASN A 557 -16.10 -7.61 -28.89
N ARG A 558 -15.60 -7.29 -27.69
CA ARG A 558 -16.02 -6.11 -26.92
C ARG A 558 -15.47 -4.81 -27.51
N PHE A 559 -14.22 -4.81 -27.96
CA PHE A 559 -13.65 -3.66 -28.67
C PHE A 559 -14.40 -3.36 -29.97
N ASP A 560 -14.74 -4.39 -30.76
CA ASP A 560 -15.52 -4.25 -31.98
C ASP A 560 -16.93 -3.68 -31.73
N ARG A 561 -17.56 -4.04 -30.60
CA ARG A 561 -18.87 -3.51 -30.19
C ARG A 561 -18.82 -2.10 -29.58
N GLY A 562 -17.63 -1.58 -29.29
CA GLY A 562 -17.42 -0.28 -28.64
C GLY A 562 -17.50 -0.33 -27.11
N VAL A 563 -16.33 -0.38 -26.46
CA VAL A 563 -16.21 -0.41 -24.98
C VAL A 563 -16.59 0.94 -24.35
N VAL A 564 -17.57 0.96 -23.44
CA VAL A 564 -17.99 2.15 -22.68
C VAL A 564 -17.15 2.31 -21.42
N ILE A 565 -16.56 3.49 -21.22
CA ILE A 565 -15.78 3.83 -20.01
C ILE A 565 -16.63 4.76 -19.16
N ASP A 566 -16.78 4.44 -17.87
CA ASP A 566 -17.50 5.28 -16.91
C ASP A 566 -16.62 6.47 -16.51
N MET A 567 -17.11 7.70 -16.77
CA MET A 567 -16.39 8.93 -16.46
C MET A 567 -16.74 9.38 -15.05
N GLY A 568 -15.77 9.29 -14.13
CA GLY A 568 -15.93 9.72 -12.74
C GLY A 568 -15.95 11.24 -12.57
N HIS A 569 -16.91 11.95 -13.19
CA HIS A 569 -17.17 13.35 -12.87
C HIS A 569 -17.87 13.45 -11.50
N GLY A 570 -17.41 14.41 -10.69
CA GLY A 570 -17.65 14.44 -9.24
C GLY A 570 -19.03 14.89 -8.79
N SER A 571 -19.42 14.36 -7.62
CA SER A 571 -20.36 14.90 -6.64
C SER A 571 -21.75 15.34 -7.14
N ASN A 572 -22.75 14.47 -6.98
CA ASN A 572 -24.15 14.84 -6.84
C ASN A 572 -24.39 15.60 -5.51
N SER A 573 -23.78 16.76 -5.32
CA SER A 573 -24.09 17.65 -4.20
C SER A 573 -25.33 18.46 -4.54
N LYS A 574 -26.37 18.38 -3.69
CA LYS A 574 -27.57 19.22 -3.82
C LYS A 574 -27.17 20.69 -3.70
N PRO A 575 -27.69 21.60 -4.55
CA PRO A 575 -27.49 23.02 -4.35
C PRO A 575 -28.14 23.47 -3.04
N LEU A 576 -27.45 24.37 -2.33
CA LEU A 576 -28.04 25.10 -1.21
C LEU A 576 -29.27 25.86 -1.72
N LYS A 577 -30.39 25.79 -0.99
CA LYS A 577 -31.54 26.69 -1.22
C LYS A 577 -31.02 28.13 -1.27
N PRO A 578 -31.47 28.99 -2.21
CA PRO A 578 -31.02 30.37 -2.27
C PRO A 578 -31.51 31.10 -1.02
N GLY A 579 -30.63 31.25 -0.04
CA GLY A 579 -30.78 32.21 1.04
C GLY A 579 -30.34 33.58 0.54
N ARG A 580 -31.21 34.58 0.75
CA ARG A 580 -31.12 35.99 0.33
C ARG A 580 -29.71 36.49 -0.03
N SER A 581 -29.62 37.01 -1.26
CA SER A 581 -28.63 37.97 -1.72
C SER A 581 -28.22 38.93 -0.59
N LEU A 582 -26.95 38.86 -0.18
CA LEU A 582 -26.28 39.97 0.47
C LEU A 582 -25.75 40.86 -0.66
N TYR A 583 -26.59 41.81 -1.07
CA TYR A 583 -26.07 43.11 -1.48
C TYR A 583 -25.61 43.85 -0.22
#